data_AF-A0A812YM04-F1
#
_entry.id   AF-A0A812YM04-F1
#
_cell.length_a   1.000
_cell.length_b   1.000
_cell.length_c   1.000
_cell.angle_alpha   90.00
_cell.angle_beta   90.00
_cell.angle_gamma   90.00
#
_symmetry.space_group_name_H-M   'P 1'
#
loop_
_entity.id
_entity.type
_entity.pdbx_description
1 polymer ?
#
loop_
_entity_poly.entity_id
_entity_poly.type
_entity_poly.pdbx_seq_one_letter_code
_entity_poly.pdbx_strand_id
1 'polypeptide(L)'
;MPFTSCGLIIGKSGAMQKAIAERTGVTVKVTPQGKNVVPNERIATLQGALMAVNAAATQVFRLIQGDTSLGTHMETPAESANYGNFHPQGLHPQAQ
;
A
#
# COMPACT_ATOMS: atom_id res chain seq x y z
N MET A 1 -0.24 2.02 -0.37
CA MET A 1 1.08 2.33 -1.00
C MET A 1 2.19 1.84 -0.09
N PRO A 2 3.28 1.26 -0.62
CA PRO A 2 4.33 0.65 0.21
C PRO A 2 4.99 1.65 1.15
N PHE A 3 5.42 1.18 2.33
CA PHE A 3 6.12 2.01 3.31
C PHE A 3 7.42 2.61 2.74
N THR A 4 8.19 1.82 1.98
CA THR A 4 9.45 2.25 1.35
C THR A 4 9.23 3.43 0.41
N SER A 5 8.21 3.33 -0.45
CA SER A 5 7.91 4.38 -1.44
C SER A 5 7.32 5.62 -0.80
N CYS A 6 6.67 5.49 0.36
CA CYS A 6 6.15 6.63 1.07
C CYS A 6 7.24 7.64 1.44
N GLY A 7 8.44 7.17 1.80
CA GLY A 7 9.58 8.05 2.07
C GLY A 7 9.97 8.88 0.85
N LEU A 8 9.94 8.28 -0.35
CA LEU A 8 10.23 8.96 -1.62
C LEU A 8 9.14 9.97 -1.99
N ILE A 9 7.87 9.61 -1.77
CA ILE A 9 6.70 10.46 -2.07
C ILE A 9 6.66 11.68 -1.16
N ILE A 10 6.93 11.51 0.14
CA ILE A 10 7.01 12.62 1.09
C ILE A 10 8.26 13.46 0.78
N GLY A 11 9.40 12.80 0.56
CA GLY A 11 10.70 13.43 0.37
C GLY A 11 11.24 14.04 1.66
N LYS A 12 12.51 14.47 1.62
CA LYS A 12 13.15 15.12 2.77
C LYS A 12 12.34 16.35 3.19
N SER A 13 11.95 16.41 4.46
CA SER A 13 11.12 17.49 5.02
C SER A 13 9.78 17.72 4.29
N GLY A 14 9.22 16.71 3.61
CA GLY A 14 7.95 16.86 2.89
C GLY A 14 8.06 17.60 1.54
N ALA A 15 9.28 17.87 1.07
CA ALA A 15 9.51 18.70 -0.12
C ALA A 15 8.88 18.10 -1.39
N MET A 16 8.91 16.78 -1.56
CA MET A 16 8.36 16.13 -2.75
C MET A 16 6.83 16.18 -2.74
N GLN A 17 6.20 15.84 -1.62
CA GLN A 17 4.75 15.92 -1.46
C GLN A 17 4.25 17.36 -1.69
N LYS A 18 4.96 18.35 -1.14
CA LYS A 18 4.65 19.77 -1.34
C LYS A 18 4.77 20.15 -2.81
N ALA A 19 5.84 19.74 -3.49
CA ALA A 19 6.03 20.04 -4.90
C ALA A 19 4.98 19.38 -5.81
N ILE A 20 4.52 18.16 -5.48
CA ILE A 20 3.38 17.53 -6.17
C ILE A 20 2.12 18.39 -5.97
N ALA A 21 1.81 18.72 -4.72
CA ALA A 21 0.64 19.54 -4.38
C ALA A 21 0.65 20.91 -5.09
N GLU A 22 1.79 21.60 -5.10
CA GLU A 22 1.96 22.90 -5.76
C GLU A 22 1.81 22.81 -7.28
N ARG A 23 2.42 21.81 -7.92
CA ARG A 23 2.36 21.65 -9.38
C ARG A 23 0.97 21.27 -9.88
N THR A 24 0.22 20.49 -9.10
CA THR A 24 -1.08 19.98 -9.54
C THR A 24 -2.26 20.74 -8.92
N GLY A 25 -2.04 21.58 -7.92
CA GLY A 25 -3.11 22.21 -7.14
C GLY A 25 -3.92 21.22 -6.30
N VAL A 26 -3.37 20.05 -5.99
CA VAL A 26 -4.04 18.98 -5.24
C VAL A 26 -3.61 19.01 -3.78
N THR A 27 -4.57 18.81 -2.87
CA THR A 27 -4.23 18.52 -1.48
C THR A 27 -3.81 17.05 -1.36
N VAL A 28 -2.59 16.82 -0.89
CA VAL A 28 -2.04 15.48 -0.63
C VAL A 28 -1.94 15.26 0.87
N LYS A 29 -2.58 14.21 1.38
CA LYS A 29 -2.47 13.78 2.79
C LYS A 29 -1.96 12.35 2.84
N VAL A 30 -1.11 12.04 3.81
CA VAL A 30 -0.59 10.69 4.02
C VAL A 30 -0.88 10.27 5.46
N THR A 31 -1.38 9.04 5.66
CA THR A 31 -1.66 8.51 7.00
C THR A 31 -0.39 8.49 7.85
N PRO A 32 -0.42 8.97 9.12
CA PRO A 32 0.72 8.90 10.03
C PRO A 32 1.20 7.46 10.26
N GLN A 33 2.48 7.30 10.58
CA GLN A 33 3.02 6.00 10.98
C GLN A 33 2.27 5.45 12.21
N GLY A 34 2.01 4.15 12.23
CA GLY A 34 1.31 3.48 13.34
C GLY A 34 -0.22 3.63 13.35
N LYS A 35 -0.81 4.38 12.42
CA LYS A 35 -2.27 4.51 12.25
C LYS A 35 -2.80 3.81 10.99
N ASN A 36 -2.03 2.89 10.42
CA ASN A 36 -2.42 2.20 9.20
C ASN A 36 -3.31 0.99 9.53
N VAL A 37 -4.40 0.86 8.76
CA VAL A 37 -5.28 -0.30 8.79
C VAL A 37 -4.61 -1.52 8.14
N VAL A 38 -3.73 -1.27 7.17
CA VAL A 38 -3.00 -2.29 6.42
C VAL A 38 -1.54 -2.33 6.89
N PRO A 39 -1.03 -3.48 7.37
CA PRO A 39 0.38 -3.64 7.70
C PRO A 39 1.29 -3.31 6.52
N ASN A 40 2.44 -2.68 6.77
CA ASN A 40 3.45 -2.34 5.75
C ASN A 40 2.99 -1.40 4.60
N GLU A 41 1.76 -0.91 4.65
CA GLU A 41 1.20 0.05 3.69
C GLU A 41 0.75 1.35 4.33
N ARG A 42 0.81 2.44 3.56
CA ARG A 42 0.26 3.76 3.89
C ARG A 42 -0.81 4.17 2.89
N ILE A 43 -1.71 5.04 3.32
CA ILE A 43 -2.77 5.60 2.46
C ILE A 43 -2.37 7.03 2.10
N ALA A 44 -2.31 7.31 0.81
CA ALA A 44 -2.24 8.67 0.27
C ALA A 44 -3.63 9.10 -0.20
N THR A 45 -4.13 10.20 0.34
CA THR A 45 -5.40 10.81 -0.06
C THR A 45 -5.10 12.03 -0.92
N LEU A 46 -5.63 12.04 -2.14
CA LEU A 46 -5.53 13.13 -3.09
C LEU A 46 -6.91 13.79 -3.22
N GLN A 47 -6.98 15.11 -3.02
CA GLN A 47 -8.24 15.87 -3.11
C GLN A 47 -8.06 17.10 -4.00
N GLY A 48 -8.95 17.25 -4.98
CA GLY A 48 -8.94 18.34 -5.95
C GLY A 48 -9.83 18.01 -7.16
N ALA A 49 -9.70 18.80 -8.22
CA ALA A 49 -10.39 18.52 -9.49
C ALA A 49 -9.90 17.20 -10.11
N LEU A 50 -10.78 16.48 -10.81
CA LEU A 50 -10.48 15.15 -11.37
C LEU A 50 -9.18 15.11 -12.20
N MET A 51 -9.02 16.07 -13.13
CA MET A 51 -7.82 16.15 -13.97
C MET A 51 -6.54 16.38 -13.15
N ALA A 52 -6.63 17.23 -12.13
CA ALA A 52 -5.52 17.54 -11.23
C ALA A 52 -5.15 16.33 -10.35
N VAL A 53 -6.15 15.62 -9.84
CA VAL A 53 -5.96 14.38 -9.08
C VAL A 53 -5.31 13.31 -9.94
N ASN A 54 -5.75 13.13 -11.19
CA ASN A 54 -5.13 12.17 -12.12
C ASN A 54 -3.66 12.52 -12.40
N ALA A 55 -3.34 13.80 -12.58
CA ALA A 55 -1.96 14.25 -12.75
C ALA A 55 -1.11 13.96 -11.49
N ALA A 56 -1.64 14.25 -10.29
CA ALA A 56 -0.97 13.96 -9.03
C ALA A 56 -0.76 12.45 -8.81
N ALA A 57 -1.78 11.64 -9.08
CA ALA A 57 -1.72 10.19 -8.99
C ALA A 57 -0.64 9.63 -9.93
N THR A 58 -0.55 10.16 -11.16
CA THR A 58 0.51 9.78 -12.10
C THR A 58 1.90 10.05 -11.55
N GLN A 59 2.14 11.21 -10.90
CA GLN A 59 3.43 11.49 -10.28
C GLN A 59 3.73 10.53 -9.12
N VAL A 60 2.74 10.24 -8.28
CA VAL A 60 2.87 9.27 -7.18
C VAL A 60 3.20 7.88 -7.73
N PHE A 61 2.50 7.40 -8.75
CA PHE A 61 2.79 6.09 -9.35
C PHE A 61 4.20 6.01 -9.94
N ARG A 62 4.69 7.07 -10.56
CA ARG A 62 6.07 7.12 -11.07
C ARG A 62 7.10 6.99 -9.95
N LEU A 63 6.87 7.60 -8.80
CA LEU A 63 7.75 7.47 -7.64
C LEU A 63 7.72 6.06 -7.05
N ILE A 64 6.56 5.42 -7.02
CA ILE A 64 6.40 4.03 -6.59
C ILE A 64 7.14 3.09 -7.56
N GLN A 65 6.92 3.23 -8.86
CA GLN A 65 7.58 2.40 -9.87
C GLN A 65 9.10 2.55 -9.89
N GLY A 66 9.61 3.74 -9.54
CA GLY A 66 11.04 4.01 -9.44
C GLY A 66 11.70 3.54 -8.14
N ASP A 67 10.92 3.07 -7.16
CA ASP A 67 11.45 2.58 -5.88
C ASP A 67 12.04 1.18 -6.05
N THR A 68 13.37 1.09 -6.17
CA THR A 68 14.07 -0.20 -6.28
C THR A 68 13.96 -1.05 -5.02
N SER A 69 13.54 -0.47 -3.89
CA SER A 69 13.39 -1.16 -2.60
C SER A 69 12.03 -1.86 -2.46
N LEU A 70 11.12 -1.67 -3.40
CA LEU A 70 9.79 -2.30 -3.36
C LEU A 70 9.90 -3.83 -3.31
N GLY A 71 10.76 -4.41 -4.15
CA GLY A 71 10.90 -5.87 -4.29
C GLY A 71 11.49 -6.55 -3.06
N THR A 72 12.28 -5.84 -2.26
CA THR A 72 12.88 -6.37 -1.03
C THR A 72 11.96 -6.29 0.19
N HIS A 73 10.90 -5.49 0.11
CA HIS A 73 10.03 -5.16 1.26
C HIS A 73 8.56 -5.55 1.05
N MET A 74 8.20 -6.00 -0.15
CA MET A 74 6.92 -6.66 -0.40
C MET A 74 7.04 -8.10 0.10
N GLU A 75 6.93 -8.30 1.41
CA GLU A 75 6.52 -9.62 1.91
C GLU A 75 5.11 -9.86 1.38
N THR A 76 4.97 -10.61 0.29
CA THR A 76 3.74 -11.37 0.08
C THR A 76 3.50 -12.09 1.39
N PRO A 77 2.34 -11.91 2.07
CA PRO A 77 1.96 -12.83 3.11
C PRO A 77 2.11 -14.20 2.47
N ALA A 78 3.05 -15.01 2.96
CA ALA A 78 3.13 -16.39 2.54
C ALA A 78 1.70 -16.91 2.64
N GLU A 79 1.22 -17.53 1.58
CA GLU A 79 -0.11 -18.10 1.46
C GLU A 79 -0.21 -19.33 2.38
N SER A 80 0.05 -19.13 3.68
CA SER A 80 -0.11 -20.05 4.78
C SER A 80 -1.29 -19.64 5.66
N ALA A 81 -2.23 -18.89 5.09
CA ALA A 81 -3.61 -19.07 5.51
C ALA A 81 -3.95 -20.51 5.12
N ASN A 82 -3.93 -21.39 6.12
CA ASN A 82 -4.31 -22.78 6.12
C ASN A 82 -5.75 -22.98 5.59
N TYR A 83 -5.96 -22.74 4.29
CA TYR A 83 -7.16 -23.12 3.56
C TYR A 83 -7.03 -24.61 3.25
N GLY A 84 -7.38 -25.42 4.24
CA GLY A 84 -7.75 -26.81 4.00
C GLY A 84 -6.87 -27.87 4.64
N ASN A 85 -6.74 -27.86 5.97
CA ASN A 85 -6.65 -29.12 6.70
C ASN A 85 -8.03 -29.81 6.77
N PHE A 86 -8.68 -29.99 5.62
CA PHE A 86 -9.79 -30.92 5.47
C PHE A 86 -9.20 -32.33 5.43
N HIS A 87 -8.92 -32.88 6.61
CA HIS A 87 -8.87 -34.33 6.76
C HIS A 87 -10.32 -34.84 6.65
N PRO A 88 -10.70 -35.63 5.64
CA PRO A 88 -11.93 -36.40 5.72
C PRO A 88 -11.75 -37.42 6.83
N GLN A 89 -12.20 -37.10 8.04
CA GLN A 89 -12.31 -38.10 9.11
C GLN A 89 -13.28 -39.18 8.63
N GLY A 90 -12.73 -40.37 8.44
CA GLY A 90 -13.43 -41.54 7.94
C GLY A 90 -14.66 -41.86 8.79
N LEU A 91 -15.74 -42.20 8.09
CA LEU A 91 -16.85 -42.97 8.64
C LEU A 91 -16.30 -44.34 9.08
N HIS A 92 -16.17 -44.54 10.39
CA HIS A 92 -16.04 -45.86 10.97
C HIS A 92 -17.46 -46.33 11.37
N PRO A 93 -17.94 -47.47 10.87
CA PRO A 93 -19.25 -48.00 11.24
C PRO A 93 -19.23 -48.52 12.68
N GLN A 94 -20.28 -48.20 13.45
CA GLN A 94 -20.54 -48.82 14.74
C GLN A 94 -21.05 -50.24 14.52
N ALA A 95 -20.36 -51.24 15.08
CA ALA A 95 -20.86 -52.60 15.18
C ALA A 95 -20.51 -53.21 16.55
N GLN A 96 -21.59 -53.44 17.31
CA GLN A 96 -21.84 -54.30 18.48
C GLN A 96 -21.01 -54.10 19.76
#